data_AF-A0A810CUS1-F1
#
_entry.id   AF-A0A810CUS1-F1
#
_cell.length_a   1.000
_cell.length_b   1.000
_cell.length_c   1.000
_cell.angle_alpha   90.00
_cell.angle_beta   90.00
_cell.angle_gamma   90.00
#
_symmetry.space_group_name_H-M   'P 1'
#
loop_
_entity.id
_entity.type
_entity.pdbx_description
1 polymer ?
#
loop_
_entity_poly.entity_id
_entity_poly.type
_entity_poly.pdbx_seq_one_letter_code
_entity_poly.pdbx_strand_id
1 'polypeptide(L)' 'MITYKQYHIQRFEQGHKRWIARITRTDGQNIRTILPASEHSYLDTKPATSAEEAEKLAREGIDFGGVV' A
#
# COMPACT_ATOMS: atom_id res chain seq x y z
N MET A 1 3.17 6.03 10.45
CA MET A 1 3.94 5.05 9.65
C MET A 1 3.90 3.74 10.40
N ILE A 2 3.45 2.66 9.74
CA ILE A 2 3.17 1.38 10.39
C ILE A 2 4.02 0.33 9.69
N THR A 3 4.82 -0.40 10.45
CA THR A 3 5.64 -1.48 9.91
C THR A 3 4.83 -2.77 9.93
N TYR A 4 4.66 -3.38 8.77
CA TYR A 4 3.91 -4.61 8.60
C TYR A 4 4.75 -5.57 7.74
N LYS A 5 5.25 -6.65 8.36
CA LYS A 5 6.21 -7.58 7.73
C LYS A 5 7.46 -6.82 7.22
N GLN A 6 7.77 -6.94 5.93
CA GLN A 6 8.86 -6.23 5.22
C GLN A 6 8.37 -4.97 4.51
N TYR A 7 7.23 -4.42 4.94
CA TYR A 7 6.62 -3.25 4.31
C TYR A 7 6.32 -2.16 5.33
N HIS A 8 6.47 -0.92 4.90
CA HIS A 8 5.98 0.27 5.57
C HIS A 8 4.68 0.71 4.93
N ILE A 9 3.65 0.84 5.76
CA ILE A 9 2.34 1.36 5.40
C ILE A 9 2.23 2.79 5.94
N GLN A 10 2.04 3.74 5.04
CA GLN A 10 1.80 5.14 5.34
C GLN A 10 0.40 5.51 4.90
N ARG A 11 -0.44 5.96 5.83
CA ARG A 11 -1.82 6.39 5.54
C ARG A 11 -1.79 7.86 5.17
N PHE A 12 -2.38 8.22 4.04
CA PHE A 12 -2.48 9.59 3.56
C PHE A 12 -3.94 9.93 3.26
N GLU A 13 -4.34 11.15 3.57
CA GLU A 13 -5.65 11.68 3.19
C GLU A 13 -5.53 12.33 1.81
N GLN A 14 -6.23 11.78 0.82
CA GLN A 14 -6.32 12.25 -0.55
C GLN A 14 -7.63 13.04 -0.76
N GLY A 15 -7.65 14.31 -0.33
CA GLY A 15 -8.78 15.23 -0.59
C GLY A 15 -10.04 14.91 0.23
N HIS A 16 -11.23 15.14 -0.33
CA HIS A 16 -12.53 15.01 0.35
C HIS A 16 -12.77 13.60 0.93
N LYS A 17 -12.29 13.36 2.17
CA LYS A 17 -12.54 12.16 2.99
C LYS A 17 -12.11 10.83 2.36
N ARG A 18 -11.15 10.84 1.43
CA ARG A 18 -10.59 9.61 0.87
C ARG A 18 -9.24 9.35 1.50
N TRP A 19 -9.06 8.17 2.07
CA TRP A 19 -7.82 7.73 2.68
C TRP A 19 -7.16 6.71 1.78
N ILE A 20 -5.88 6.90 1.48
CA ILE A 20 -5.05 5.93 0.75
C ILE A 20 -3.96 5.43 1.69
N ALA A 21 -3.50 4.21 1.48
CA ALA A 21 -2.35 3.69 2.16
C ALA A 21 -1.23 3.44 1.14
N ARG A 22 -0.12 4.15 1.30
CA ARG A 22 1.10 3.92 0.55
C ARG A 22 1.91 2.82 1.22
N ILE A 23 2.19 1.79 0.44
CA ILE A 23 2.99 0.65 0.81
C ILE A 23 4.37 0.87 0.20
N THR A 24 5.40 0.81 1.01
CA THR A 24 6.81 0.90 0.60
C THR A 24 7.54 -0.28 1.20
N ARG A 25 8.49 -0.91 0.49
CA ARG A 25 9.23 -2.01 1.09
C ARG A 25 10.32 -1.49 2.04
N THR A 26 10.48 -2.11 3.20
CA THR A 26 11.50 -1.72 4.20
C THR A 26 12.91 -2.05 3.73
N ASP A 27 13.05 -3.07 2.89
CA ASP A 27 14.34 -3.57 2.39
C ASP A 27 14.97 -2.67 1.32
N GLY A 28 14.34 -1.53 0.99
CA GLY A 28 14.77 -0.64 -0.10
C GLY A 28 14.59 -1.22 -1.51
N GLN A 29 14.16 -2.48 -1.62
CA GLN A 29 13.79 -3.10 -2.89
C GLN A 29 12.45 -2.56 -3.39
N ASN A 30 12.34 -2.36 -4.70
CA ASN A 30 11.07 -2.01 -5.31
C ASN A 30 10.04 -3.12 -5.09
N ILE A 31 8.77 -2.72 -4.99
CA ILE A 31 7.65 -3.65 -4.94
C ILE A 31 7.40 -4.14 -6.36
N ARG A 32 7.45 -5.45 -6.55
CA ARG A 32 7.09 -6.09 -7.82
C ARG A 32 5.59 -6.27 -7.88
N THR A 33 4.94 -5.51 -8.76
CA THR A 33 3.56 -5.80 -9.16
C THR A 33 3.57 -6.75 -10.35
N ILE A 34 2.62 -7.68 -10.33
CA ILE A 34 2.38 -8.60 -11.45
C ILE A 34 1.72 -7.88 -12.64
N LEU A 35 0.99 -6.79 -12.41
CA LEU A 35 0.23 -6.05 -13.43
C LEU A 35 0.04 -4.55 -13.06
N PRO A 36 0.49 -3.60 -13.89
CA PRO A 36 1.48 -3.77 -14.94
C PRO A 36 2.80 -4.28 -14.35
N ALA A 37 3.48 -5.20 -15.05
CA ALA A 37 4.78 -5.73 -14.62
C ALA A 37 5.79 -4.59 -14.55
N SER A 38 5.89 -3.97 -13.38
CA SER A 38 6.68 -2.78 -13.15
C SER A 38 7.18 -2.81 -11.72
N GLU A 39 8.40 -2.34 -11.56
CA GLU A 39 9.03 -2.19 -10.26
C GLU A 39 8.63 -0.82 -9.74
N HIS A 40 7.66 -0.79 -8.84
CA HIS A 40 7.24 0.47 -8.24
C HIS A 40 7.96 0.64 -6.91
N SER A 41 8.54 1.82 -6.70
CA SER A 41 9.15 2.16 -5.40
C SER A 41 8.10 2.23 -4.28
N TYR A 42 6.83 2.43 -4.63
CA TYR A 42 5.70 2.40 -3.70
C TYR A 42 4.41 1.99 -4.41
N LEU A 43 3.44 1.49 -3.65
CA LEU A 43 2.09 1.19 -4.14
C LEU A 43 1.06 1.89 -3.28
N ASP A 44 0.11 2.53 -3.91
CA ASP A 44 -1.00 3.16 -3.21
C ASP A 44 -2.22 2.24 -3.29
N THR A 45 -2.88 2.00 -2.16
CA THR A 45 -4.13 1.25 -2.15
C THR A 45 -5.25 2.05 -2.82
N LYS A 46 -6.35 1.36 -3.14
CA LYS A 46 -7.60 2.04 -3.51
C LYS A 46 -8.01 3.04 -2.41
N PRO A 47 -8.58 4.20 -2.80
CA PRO A 47 -9.08 5.17 -1.83
C PRO A 47 -10.19 4.55 -1.00
N ALA A 48 -10.04 4.62 0.31
CA ALA A 48 -10.95 4.12 1.32
C ALA A 48 -11.67 5.28 2.04
N THR A 49 -12.73 4.96 2.76
CA THR A 49 -13.53 5.97 3.48
C THR A 49 -12.89 6.33 4.83
N SER A 50 -12.00 5.47 5.33
CA SER A 50 -11.29 5.65 6.60
C SER A 50 -9.83 5.21 6.51
N ALA A 51 -8.99 5.78 7.38
CA ALA A 51 -7.58 5.45 7.50
C ALA A 51 -7.35 3.96 7.83
N GLU A 52 -8.21 3.37 8.66
CA GLU A 52 -8.13 1.94 9.04
C GLU A 52 -8.48 1.02 7.88
N GLU A 53 -9.46 1.42 7.06
CA GLU A 53 -9.87 0.68 5.88
C GLU A 53 -8.77 0.71 4.81
N ALA A 54 -8.11 1.86 4.61
CA ALA A 54 -6.94 1.98 3.76
C ALA A 54 -5.79 1.06 4.21
N GLU A 55 -5.52 1.00 5.52
CA GLU A 55 -4.54 0.08 6.06
C GLU A 55 -4.90 -1.39 5.83
N LYS A 56 -6.17 -1.75 6.04
CA LYS A 56 -6.63 -3.13 5.82
C LYS A 56 -6.40 -3.55 4.38
N LEU A 57 -6.75 -2.68 3.42
CA LEU A 57 -6.49 -2.90 1.99
C LEU A 57 -4.98 -3.05 1.71
N ALA A 58 -4.14 -2.29 2.40
CA ALA A 58 -2.70 -2.39 2.25
C ALA A 58 -2.16 -3.74 2.75
N ARG A 59 -2.65 -4.20 3.91
CA ARG A 59 -2.29 -5.51 4.45
C ARG A 59 -2.77 -6.64 3.54
N GLU A 60 -4.02 -6.58 3.08
CA GLU A 60 -4.57 -7.55 2.13
C GLU A 60 -3.77 -7.60 0.82
N GLY A 61 -3.37 -6.45 0.28
CA GLY A 61 -2.53 -6.39 -0.91
C GLY A 61 -1.13 -6.98 -0.71
N ILE A 62 -0.54 -6.83 0.48
CA ILE A 62 0.72 -7.46 0.86
C ILE A 62 0.54 -8.98 1.02
N ASP A 63 -0.55 -9.41 1.66
CA ASP A 63 -0.84 -10.82 1.94
C ASP A 63 -1.18 -11.63 0.69
N PHE A 64 -1.86 -11.02 -0.30
CA PHE A 64 -2.19 -11.67 -1.56
C PHE A 64 -0.99 -11.87 -2.50
N GLY A 65 0.21 -11.37 -2.15
CA GLY A 65 1.44 -11.60 -2.92
C GLY A 65 1.43 -11.00 -4.34
N GLY A 66 0.41 -10.20 -4.65
CA GLY A 66 0.13 -9.69 -5.96
C GLY A 66 -0.70 -8.43 -5.80
N VAL A 67 -0.01 -7.32 -5.98
CA VAL A 67 -0.60 -6.01 -6.26
C VAL A 67 -1.70 -6.19 -7.31
N VAL A 68 -2.92 -5.79 -6.98
CA VAL A 68 -4.04 -5.65 -7.93
C VAL A 68 -4.14 -4.23 -8.45
#